data_AF-A0A1Y3EDX8-F1
#
_entry.id   AF-A0A1Y3EDX8-F1
#
_cell.length_a   1.000
_cell.length_b   1.000
_cell.length_c   1.000
_cell.angle_alpha   90.00
_cell.angle_beta   90.00
_cell.angle_gamma   90.00
#
_symmetry.space_group_name_H-M   'P 1'
#
loop_
_entity.id
_entity.type
_entity.pdbx_description
1 polymer ?
#
loop_
_entity_poly.entity_id
_entity_poly.type
_entity_poly.pdbx_seq_one_letter_code
_entity_poly.pdbx_strand_id
1 'polypeptide(L)'
;MVPSKEPSATAAAGRRHGHTRLLRLTNVHRLHELNSSVACSIVPYLLVYIYIYNLPMSVFYCNNDATTSSSWSRRWAKSAIIDQRLDGDRRSNRIRTTIDFSHPDLLRNQKLISNGKVVFVCDQYLSVWSPVFRRLFSNGPKDQGYLVNVHYDQLVDFLLTIYPTQKQLTESNLKPMLNLANEFEVEGLREKCMEFMRNCSKLSLMEQLELADRYHLEPLTSELIVRLASQRRRRPAECESAQYAHISDRTKVRLLEAIYNGVADHSHVLVNRPKTRDRLEHFKLKSELNFAKLHTLGQCCYFVNPYYLAAWSDQILQTLATTGTAGSVDQLTVSMTDDETAQFLLAVHPPLVTIEDHNVSQLLKAACTTRSSGLLRSTVDYVLHGSSTLFVGEKLYMLDRCLLYDLMPIALLAVDDPQQLLDLITRAVYNTLGVQTKACILDRLATLLRPAANRLQNVSRTTPDS
;
A
#
# COMPACT_ATOMS: atom_id res chain seq x y z
N MET A 1 -20.94 -51.84 38.84
CA MET A 1 -20.85 -53.31 38.98
C MET A 1 -21.64 -53.93 37.84
N VAL A 2 -20.97 -54.72 37.00
CA VAL A 2 -21.54 -55.53 35.91
C VAL A 2 -21.81 -56.93 36.48
N PRO A 3 -22.83 -57.67 36.00
CA PRO A 3 -22.57 -58.82 35.11
C PRO A 3 -23.61 -58.94 33.97
N SER A 4 -23.25 -58.92 32.69
CA SER A 4 -22.92 -60.04 31.77
C SER A 4 -23.96 -61.18 31.65
N LYS A 5 -24.59 -61.29 30.46
CA LYS A 5 -24.67 -62.49 29.59
C LYS A 5 -25.57 -62.29 28.35
N GLU A 6 -25.02 -62.54 27.17
CA GLU A 6 -25.75 -62.92 25.94
C GLU A 6 -26.20 -64.40 26.00
N PRO A 7 -27.04 -64.88 25.05
CA PRO A 7 -26.48 -65.60 23.90
C PRO A 7 -27.22 -65.48 22.54
N SER A 8 -26.44 -65.57 21.44
CA SER A 8 -26.60 -66.31 20.15
C SER A 8 -27.99 -66.49 19.48
N ALA A 9 -28.21 -66.56 18.15
CA ALA A 9 -27.45 -66.50 16.89
C ALA A 9 -28.44 -66.78 15.72
N THR A 10 -27.94 -66.73 14.47
CA THR A 10 -28.48 -67.19 13.16
C THR A 10 -29.22 -66.16 12.30
N ALA A 11 -29.12 -66.11 10.97
CA ALA A 11 -28.16 -66.56 9.94
C ALA A 11 -28.69 -66.04 8.57
N ALA A 12 -27.79 -65.79 7.60
CA ALA A 12 -27.93 -65.78 6.13
C ALA A 12 -27.26 -64.54 5.51
N ALA A 13 -26.01 -64.57 5.04
CA ALA A 13 -25.44 -65.26 3.87
C ALA A 13 -25.74 -64.55 2.52
N GLY A 14 -24.68 -63.98 1.92
CA GLY A 14 -24.69 -63.40 0.57
C GLY A 14 -23.32 -62.83 0.17
N ARG A 15 -22.35 -63.72 -0.09
CA ARG A 15 -20.97 -63.43 -0.53
C ARG A 15 -20.92 -62.85 -1.96
N ARG A 16 -19.90 -62.00 -2.21
CA ARG A 16 -18.84 -62.11 -3.25
C ARG A 16 -17.72 -61.13 -2.82
N HIS A 17 -16.59 -61.56 -2.25
CA HIS A 17 -15.34 -62.03 -2.90
C HIS A 17 -14.88 -61.10 -4.04
N GLY A 18 -13.66 -60.57 -4.07
CA GLY A 18 -12.44 -60.83 -3.28
C GLY A 18 -11.47 -59.63 -3.35
N HIS A 19 -10.65 -59.44 -2.32
CA HIS A 19 -9.21 -59.83 -2.28
C HIS A 19 -8.32 -58.66 -2.77
N THR A 20 -7.31 -58.12 -2.05
CA THR A 20 -6.43 -58.62 -0.97
C THR A 20 -5.73 -57.37 -0.37
N ARG A 21 -5.88 -57.01 0.91
CA ARG A 21 -5.04 -57.34 2.10
C ARG A 21 -3.58 -56.81 2.03
N LEU A 22 -3.21 -55.88 2.94
CA LEU A 22 -2.48 -56.06 4.24
C LEU A 22 -0.95 -56.15 4.00
N LEU A 23 -0.02 -55.49 4.71
CA LEU A 23 0.12 -55.22 6.14
C LEU A 23 1.18 -54.13 6.45
N ARG A 24 0.96 -53.47 7.59
CA ARG A 24 1.95 -52.89 8.51
C ARG A 24 3.20 -53.75 8.72
N LEU A 25 4.34 -53.09 8.94
CA LEU A 25 5.38 -53.53 9.88
C LEU A 25 6.02 -52.33 10.61
N THR A 26 6.36 -52.60 11.86
CA THR A 26 6.78 -51.76 12.98
C THR A 26 8.30 -51.82 13.26
N ASN A 27 8.75 -50.99 14.21
CA ASN A 27 10.04 -50.95 14.96
C ASN A 27 11.05 -49.90 14.43
N VAL A 28 11.47 -48.84 15.15
CA VAL A 28 11.98 -48.64 16.53
C VAL A 28 13.33 -49.34 16.81
N HIS A 29 14.46 -48.65 16.57
CA HIS A 29 15.46 -48.24 17.59
C HIS A 29 16.72 -47.58 16.99
N ARG A 30 17.10 -46.43 17.59
CA ARG A 30 18.44 -45.83 17.81
C ARG A 30 19.58 -46.08 16.82
N LEU A 31 20.12 -44.98 16.28
CA LEU A 31 21.57 -44.70 16.23
C LEU A 31 21.80 -43.22 16.54
N HIS A 32 22.60 -42.98 17.58
CA HIS A 32 23.11 -41.68 18.02
C HIS A 32 24.30 -41.31 17.11
N GLU A 33 24.50 -40.00 16.91
CA GLU A 33 25.73 -39.35 16.44
C GLU A 33 26.32 -39.75 15.08
N LEU A 34 26.23 -38.82 14.11
CA LEU A 34 27.39 -38.34 13.37
C LEU A 34 27.10 -36.98 12.72
N ASN A 35 28.06 -36.08 12.92
CA ASN A 35 28.13 -34.71 12.46
C ASN A 35 28.07 -34.57 10.93
N SER A 36 27.60 -33.38 10.52
CA SER A 36 28.01 -32.64 9.31
C SER A 36 27.98 -33.33 7.94
N SER A 37 27.33 -32.65 7.01
CA SER A 37 27.44 -32.83 5.55
C SER A 37 26.53 -33.90 4.95
N VAL A 38 26.00 -33.55 3.78
CA VAL A 38 25.17 -34.36 2.87
C VAL A 38 23.66 -34.37 3.17
N ALA A 39 22.98 -33.32 2.68
CA ALA A 39 21.60 -33.43 2.21
C ALA A 39 21.36 -32.45 1.04
N CYS A 40 22.14 -32.61 -0.02
CA CYS A 40 21.81 -32.09 -1.34
C CYS A 40 21.12 -33.23 -2.12
N SER A 41 19.80 -33.39 -1.95
CA SER A 41 19.02 -34.30 -2.79
C SER A 41 17.51 -34.03 -2.73
N ILE A 42 17.09 -32.81 -3.11
CA ILE A 42 15.73 -32.54 -3.63
C ILE A 42 15.85 -31.58 -4.83
N VAL A 43 16.83 -31.81 -5.70
CA VAL A 43 17.11 -30.96 -6.87
C VAL A 43 16.40 -31.38 -8.18
N PRO A 44 15.84 -32.59 -8.39
CA PRO A 44 15.24 -32.87 -9.70
C PRO A 44 13.81 -32.35 -9.88
N TYR A 45 13.10 -31.88 -8.83
CA TYR A 45 11.74 -31.34 -8.97
C TYR A 45 11.65 -29.82 -9.19
N LEU A 46 12.75 -29.08 -8.96
CA LEU A 46 12.84 -27.63 -9.23
C LEU A 46 13.31 -27.32 -10.66
N LEU A 47 13.93 -28.26 -11.35
CA LEU A 47 14.47 -28.06 -12.71
C LEU A 47 13.39 -28.08 -13.80
N VAL A 48 12.22 -28.70 -13.56
CA VAL A 48 11.10 -28.66 -14.52
C VAL A 48 10.38 -27.30 -14.49
N TYR A 49 10.40 -26.57 -13.37
CA TYR A 49 9.78 -25.25 -13.26
C TYR A 49 10.67 -24.12 -13.83
N ILE A 50 11.99 -24.29 -13.82
CA ILE A 50 12.96 -23.31 -14.34
C ILE A 50 13.04 -23.35 -15.87
N TYR A 51 12.76 -24.50 -16.50
CA TYR A 51 12.80 -24.64 -17.97
C TYR A 51 11.61 -23.97 -18.69
N ILE A 52 10.51 -23.66 -17.98
CA ILE A 52 9.33 -23.00 -18.55
C ILE A 52 9.47 -21.47 -18.60
N TYR A 53 10.36 -20.87 -17.78
CA TYR A 53 10.42 -19.41 -17.60
C TYR A 53 11.72 -18.71 -18.06
N ASN A 54 12.64 -19.42 -18.73
CA ASN A 54 13.72 -18.82 -19.54
C ASN A 54 14.44 -17.60 -18.91
N LEU A 55 14.90 -17.74 -17.65
CA LEU A 55 15.73 -16.76 -16.96
C LEU A 55 17.23 -17.14 -17.10
N PRO A 56 18.12 -16.23 -17.53
CA PRO A 56 19.53 -16.56 -17.69
C PRO A 56 20.24 -16.73 -16.33
N MET A 57 20.89 -17.87 -16.16
CA MET A 57 21.79 -18.20 -15.05
C MET A 57 23.13 -17.47 -15.23
N SER A 58 23.45 -16.53 -14.35
CA SER A 58 24.83 -16.05 -14.20
C SER A 58 25.19 -15.86 -12.72
N VAL A 59 25.87 -16.89 -12.23
CA VAL A 59 26.99 -16.94 -11.27
C VAL A 59 26.79 -16.36 -9.87
N PHE A 60 26.69 -17.28 -8.92
CA PHE A 60 26.87 -17.11 -7.48
C PHE A 60 28.33 -16.79 -7.13
N TYR A 61 28.56 -15.66 -6.47
CA TYR A 61 29.62 -15.52 -5.48
C TYR A 61 28.99 -14.99 -4.19
N CYS A 62 29.01 -15.82 -3.16
CA CYS A 62 28.52 -15.49 -1.82
C CYS A 62 29.53 -14.59 -1.12
N ASN A 63 29.13 -13.37 -0.75
CA ASN A 63 29.68 -12.67 0.40
C ASN A 63 28.57 -12.56 1.45
N ASN A 64 28.85 -13.11 2.63
CA ASN A 64 28.00 -13.04 3.81
C ASN A 64 27.98 -11.61 4.33
N ASP A 65 26.90 -10.89 4.08
CA ASP A 65 26.46 -9.71 4.84
C ASP A 65 24.97 -9.50 4.55
N ALA A 66 24.29 -8.62 5.29
CA ALA A 66 22.87 -8.23 5.15
C ALA A 66 22.43 -7.72 3.74
N THR A 67 23.29 -7.86 2.74
CA THR A 67 23.11 -7.57 1.31
C THR A 67 22.18 -8.56 0.60
N THR A 68 22.01 -9.79 1.09
CA THR A 68 21.14 -10.78 0.42
C THR A 68 19.67 -10.38 0.47
N SER A 69 19.06 -10.16 1.64
CA SER A 69 17.64 -9.72 1.71
C SER A 69 17.39 -8.45 0.90
N SER A 70 18.29 -7.46 1.01
CA SER A 70 18.14 -6.20 0.27
C SER A 70 18.34 -6.38 -1.24
N SER A 71 19.16 -7.32 -1.70
CA SER A 71 19.30 -7.64 -3.13
C SER A 71 18.05 -8.33 -3.71
N TRP A 72 17.37 -9.18 -2.93
CA TRP A 72 16.15 -9.88 -3.35
C TRP A 72 14.93 -8.95 -3.38
N SER A 73 14.76 -8.11 -2.37
CA SER A 73 13.73 -7.05 -2.37
C SER A 73 13.95 -6.06 -3.52
N ARG A 74 15.22 -5.72 -3.82
CA ARG A 74 15.59 -4.88 -4.96
C ARG A 74 15.35 -5.54 -6.33
N ARG A 75 15.58 -6.86 -6.48
CA ARG A 75 15.21 -7.61 -7.70
C ARG A 75 13.69 -7.71 -7.89
N TRP A 76 12.93 -7.85 -6.81
CA TRP A 76 11.46 -7.84 -6.87
C TRP A 76 10.93 -6.50 -7.36
N ALA A 77 11.43 -5.38 -6.84
CA ALA A 77 10.96 -4.04 -7.25
C ALA A 77 11.10 -3.82 -8.76
N LYS A 78 12.23 -4.28 -9.33
CA LYS A 78 12.44 -4.33 -10.78
C LYS A 78 11.40 -5.21 -11.50
N SER A 79 11.11 -6.40 -10.98
CA SER A 79 10.09 -7.30 -11.56
C SER A 79 8.68 -6.72 -11.48
N ALA A 80 8.32 -6.04 -10.38
CA ALA A 80 7.02 -5.42 -10.19
C ALA A 80 6.76 -4.26 -11.17
N ILE A 81 7.82 -3.62 -11.66
CA ILE A 81 7.75 -2.63 -12.75
C ILE A 81 7.64 -3.31 -14.12
N ILE A 82 8.25 -4.49 -14.30
CA ILE A 82 8.40 -5.20 -15.58
C ILE A 82 7.23 -6.13 -15.92
N ASP A 83 6.30 -6.44 -15.00
CA ASP A 83 5.12 -7.29 -15.28
C ASP A 83 4.09 -6.60 -16.21
N GLN A 84 4.52 -6.40 -17.46
CA GLN A 84 3.88 -5.71 -18.59
C GLN A 84 3.27 -6.72 -19.57
N ARG A 85 2.72 -7.84 -19.10
CA ARG A 85 2.18 -8.84 -20.02
C ARG A 85 0.70 -8.60 -20.32
N LEU A 86 0.48 -8.18 -21.56
CA LEU A 86 -0.73 -8.31 -22.38
C LEU A 86 -1.99 -7.59 -21.88
N ASP A 87 -2.07 -6.28 -22.15
CA ASP A 87 -3.29 -5.68 -22.69
C ASP A 87 -2.89 -4.45 -23.50
N GLY A 88 -3.44 -4.36 -24.72
CA GLY A 88 -2.96 -3.54 -25.84
C GLY A 88 -3.10 -2.02 -25.70
N ASP A 89 -2.94 -1.45 -24.51
CA ASP A 89 -2.90 -0.01 -24.31
C ASP A 89 -1.48 0.48 -24.01
N ARG A 90 -1.12 1.62 -24.61
CA ARG A 90 0.24 2.14 -24.73
C ARG A 90 1.02 2.12 -23.40
N ARG A 91 2.25 1.57 -23.44
CA ARG A 91 3.36 1.66 -22.46
C ARG A 91 3.11 2.64 -21.29
N SER A 92 2.30 2.22 -20.32
CA SER A 92 2.11 2.96 -19.08
C SER A 92 3.08 2.39 -18.06
N ASN A 93 4.19 3.10 -17.79
CA ASN A 93 5.22 2.78 -16.78
C ASN A 93 4.69 2.87 -15.32
N ARG A 94 3.41 2.53 -15.08
CA ARG A 94 2.77 2.58 -13.77
C ARG A 94 2.88 1.22 -13.10
N ILE A 95 3.38 1.21 -11.87
CA ILE A 95 3.32 0.04 -10.98
C ILE A 95 1.84 -0.35 -10.83
N ARG A 96 1.46 -1.51 -11.35
CA ARG A 96 0.07 -1.98 -11.32
C ARG A 96 -0.24 -2.57 -9.95
N THR A 97 -1.23 -1.98 -9.29
CA THR A 97 -1.85 -2.52 -8.07
C THR A 97 -3.31 -2.73 -8.40
N THR A 98 -3.65 -3.90 -8.96
CA THR A 98 -5.03 -4.28 -9.27
C THR A 98 -5.43 -5.43 -8.37
N ILE A 99 -6.58 -5.27 -7.71
CA ILE A 99 -7.17 -6.29 -6.86
C ILE A 99 -8.48 -6.70 -7.49
N ASP A 100 -8.60 -7.99 -7.82
CA ASP A 100 -9.86 -8.60 -8.25
C ASP A 100 -10.60 -9.16 -7.04
N PHE A 101 -11.77 -8.60 -6.73
CA PHE A 101 -12.63 -9.04 -5.64
C PHE A 101 -13.71 -10.05 -6.08
N SER A 102 -13.70 -10.49 -7.34
CA SER A 102 -14.70 -11.44 -7.85
C SER A 102 -14.39 -12.90 -7.52
N HIS A 103 -13.15 -13.19 -7.13
CA HIS A 103 -12.69 -14.53 -6.76
C HIS A 103 -12.02 -14.53 -5.38
N PRO A 104 -12.13 -15.65 -4.62
CA PRO A 104 -11.41 -15.77 -3.36
C PRO A 104 -9.91 -15.97 -3.58
N ASP A 105 -9.11 -15.53 -2.62
CA ASP A 105 -7.68 -15.85 -2.52
C ASP A 105 -7.26 -16.24 -1.10
N LEU A 106 -5.96 -16.33 -0.85
CA LEU A 106 -5.40 -16.70 0.45
C LEU A 106 -5.81 -15.76 1.60
N LEU A 107 -6.01 -14.47 1.34
CA LEU A 107 -6.40 -13.47 2.34
C LEU A 107 -7.90 -13.14 2.31
N ARG A 108 -8.50 -13.19 1.12
CA ARG A 108 -9.81 -12.66 0.78
C ARG A 108 -10.73 -13.83 0.45
N ASN A 109 -11.29 -14.42 1.48
CA ASN A 109 -12.21 -15.56 1.38
C ASN A 109 -13.59 -15.26 1.98
N GLN A 110 -13.75 -14.12 2.67
CA GLN A 110 -15.01 -13.72 3.26
C GLN A 110 -15.93 -13.11 2.21
N LYS A 111 -17.18 -13.57 2.16
CA LYS A 111 -18.18 -13.10 1.19
C LYS A 111 -18.96 -11.89 1.72
N LEU A 112 -18.94 -10.79 0.98
CA LEU A 112 -19.95 -9.73 1.03
C LEU A 112 -20.88 -9.87 -0.17
N ILE A 113 -22.16 -9.62 0.01
CA ILE A 113 -23.19 -9.75 -1.03
C ILE A 113 -23.84 -8.38 -1.23
N SER A 114 -23.71 -7.86 -2.45
CA SER A 114 -24.24 -6.56 -2.86
C SER A 114 -24.99 -6.73 -4.18
N ASN A 115 -26.27 -6.33 -4.22
CA ASN A 115 -27.15 -6.48 -5.39
C ASN A 115 -27.15 -7.92 -5.97
N GLY A 116 -27.09 -8.94 -5.11
CA GLY A 116 -27.03 -10.36 -5.51
C GLY A 116 -25.67 -10.83 -6.06
N LYS A 117 -24.68 -9.94 -6.16
CA LYS A 117 -23.30 -10.25 -6.56
C LYS A 117 -22.41 -10.44 -5.34
N VAL A 118 -21.47 -11.36 -5.44
CA VAL A 118 -20.50 -11.67 -4.37
C VAL A 118 -19.22 -10.87 -4.56
N VAL A 119 -18.69 -10.36 -3.46
CA VAL A 119 -17.39 -9.69 -3.35
C VAL A 119 -16.59 -10.42 -2.26
N PHE A 120 -15.39 -10.88 -2.59
CA PHE A 120 -14.50 -11.58 -1.67
C PHE A 120 -13.53 -10.60 -0.98
N VAL A 121 -13.54 -10.57 0.35
CA VAL A 121 -12.77 -9.63 1.16
C VAL A 121 -12.00 -10.34 2.27
N CYS A 122 -11.01 -9.66 2.84
CA CYS A 122 -10.34 -10.08 4.07
C CYS A 122 -11.06 -9.46 5.27
N ASP A 123 -11.63 -10.30 6.14
CA ASP A 123 -12.36 -9.91 7.34
C ASP A 123 -11.47 -9.15 8.33
N GLN A 124 -10.25 -9.64 8.54
CA GLN A 124 -9.21 -9.02 9.37
C GLN A 124 -8.82 -7.64 8.83
N TYR A 125 -8.70 -7.52 7.50
CA TYR A 125 -8.36 -6.25 6.88
C TYR A 125 -9.43 -5.19 7.12
N LEU A 126 -10.69 -5.52 6.83
CA LEU A 126 -11.81 -4.60 7.01
C LEU A 126 -12.09 -4.28 8.48
N SER A 127 -11.84 -5.22 9.39
CA SER A 127 -12.00 -5.01 10.85
C SER A 127 -11.04 -3.96 11.43
N VAL A 128 -9.86 -3.79 10.81
CA VAL A 128 -8.92 -2.71 11.14
C VAL A 128 -9.46 -1.36 10.67
N TRP A 129 -10.06 -1.30 9.47
CA TRP A 129 -10.59 -0.07 8.90
C TRP A 129 -11.95 0.36 9.48
N SER A 130 -12.74 -0.58 10.00
CA SER A 130 -14.13 -0.32 10.37
C SER A 130 -14.57 -1.14 11.60
N PRO A 131 -15.03 -0.48 12.67
CA PRO A 131 -15.68 -1.17 13.79
C PRO A 131 -17.03 -1.80 13.39
N VAL A 132 -17.72 -1.25 12.37
CA VAL A 132 -18.95 -1.85 11.82
C VAL A 132 -18.64 -3.22 11.21
N PHE A 133 -17.65 -3.31 10.33
CA PHE A 133 -17.23 -4.59 9.76
C PHE A 133 -16.69 -5.55 10.82
N ARG A 134 -15.96 -5.04 11.82
CA ARG A 134 -15.50 -5.87 12.94
C ARG A 134 -16.67 -6.55 13.65
N ARG A 135 -17.67 -5.78 14.07
CA ARG A 135 -18.89 -6.31 14.72
C ARG A 135 -19.66 -7.26 13.80
N LEU A 136 -19.71 -6.97 12.51
CA LEU A 136 -20.36 -7.80 11.50
C LEU A 136 -19.71 -9.18 11.42
N PHE A 137 -18.38 -9.24 11.31
CA PHE A 137 -17.64 -10.50 11.16
C PHE A 137 -17.52 -11.29 12.46
N SER A 138 -17.48 -10.65 13.62
CA SER A 138 -17.46 -11.34 14.91
C SER A 138 -18.75 -12.13 15.20
N ASN A 139 -19.89 -11.70 14.67
CA ASN A 139 -21.21 -12.20 15.08
C ASN A 139 -21.96 -13.00 14.01
N GLY A 140 -21.40 -13.16 12.80
CA GLY A 140 -22.16 -13.71 11.67
C GLY A 140 -21.75 -15.09 11.15
N PRO A 141 -22.62 -15.74 10.36
CA PRO A 141 -22.36 -17.04 9.76
C PRO A 141 -21.32 -16.90 8.63
N LYS A 142 -20.14 -17.49 8.83
CA LYS A 142 -19.01 -17.38 7.88
C LYS A 142 -19.32 -17.92 6.48
N ASP A 143 -20.16 -18.95 6.39
CA ASP A 143 -20.35 -19.72 5.15
C ASP A 143 -21.37 -19.11 4.18
N GLN A 144 -22.34 -18.34 4.67
CA GLN A 144 -23.46 -17.81 3.87
C GLN A 144 -23.17 -16.43 3.25
N GLY A 145 -22.16 -15.72 3.76
CA GLY A 145 -21.83 -14.35 3.34
C GLY A 145 -22.72 -13.29 3.98
N TYR A 146 -22.29 -12.03 3.87
CA TYR A 146 -22.92 -10.89 4.54
C TYR A 146 -23.59 -9.96 3.54
N LEU A 147 -24.88 -9.71 3.69
CA LEU A 147 -25.60 -8.75 2.86
C LEU A 147 -25.20 -7.32 3.23
N VAL A 148 -24.86 -6.53 2.21
CA VAL A 148 -24.48 -5.12 2.34
C VAL A 148 -25.40 -4.28 1.45
N ASN A 149 -26.04 -3.27 2.03
CA ASN A 149 -26.98 -2.39 1.33
C ASN A 149 -26.28 -1.26 0.56
N VAL A 150 -25.29 -1.62 -0.25
CA VAL A 150 -24.49 -0.69 -1.07
C VAL A 150 -24.46 -1.22 -2.49
N HIS A 151 -24.52 -0.34 -3.48
CA HIS A 151 -24.41 -0.74 -4.89
C HIS A 151 -23.05 -1.39 -5.19
N TYR A 152 -23.04 -2.47 -5.96
CA TYR A 152 -21.84 -3.27 -6.23
C TYR A 152 -20.64 -2.43 -6.67
N ASP A 153 -20.83 -1.55 -7.66
CA ASP A 153 -19.73 -0.72 -8.19
C ASP A 153 -19.20 0.27 -7.14
N GLN A 154 -20.06 0.80 -6.27
CA GLN A 154 -19.64 1.71 -5.19
C GLN A 154 -18.90 0.95 -4.09
N LEU A 155 -19.32 -0.28 -3.78
CA LEU A 155 -18.62 -1.14 -2.83
C LEU A 155 -17.22 -1.51 -3.35
N VAL A 156 -17.10 -1.87 -4.63
CA VAL A 156 -15.79 -2.13 -5.25
C VAL A 156 -14.92 -0.88 -5.25
N ASP A 157 -15.48 0.30 -5.57
CA ASP A 157 -14.74 1.57 -5.54
C ASP A 157 -14.22 1.90 -4.14
N PHE A 158 -15.05 1.68 -3.12
CA PHE A 158 -14.68 1.82 -1.71
C PHE A 158 -13.54 0.88 -1.32
N LEU A 159 -13.66 -0.41 -1.67
CA LEU A 159 -12.62 -1.40 -1.38
C LEU A 159 -11.31 -1.02 -2.07
N LEU A 160 -11.34 -0.64 -3.35
CA LEU A 160 -10.15 -0.18 -4.08
C LEU A 160 -9.53 1.10 -3.48
N THR A 161 -10.31 1.90 -2.75
CA THR A 161 -9.83 3.15 -2.13
C THR A 161 -9.09 2.89 -0.82
N ILE A 162 -9.54 1.90 -0.02
CA ILE A 162 -8.93 1.57 1.28
C ILE A 162 -7.85 0.48 1.19
N TYR A 163 -7.98 -0.47 0.25
CA TYR A 163 -6.98 -1.51 0.01
C TYR A 163 -5.66 -0.92 -0.53
N PRO A 164 -4.55 -1.69 -0.56
CA PRO A 164 -3.25 -1.24 -1.05
C PRO A 164 -3.24 -0.69 -2.49
N THR A 165 -4.31 -0.95 -3.28
CA THR A 165 -4.54 -0.25 -4.55
C THR A 165 -4.54 1.27 -4.42
N GLN A 166 -4.98 1.78 -3.26
CA GLN A 166 -5.01 3.19 -2.90
C GLN A 166 -5.61 4.05 -4.03
N LYS A 167 -6.74 3.60 -4.60
CA LYS A 167 -7.43 4.33 -5.66
C LYS A 167 -7.63 5.78 -5.22
N GLN A 168 -7.26 6.69 -6.12
CA GLN A 168 -7.31 8.12 -5.83
C GLN A 168 -8.76 8.60 -5.77
N LEU A 169 -8.99 9.57 -4.90
CA LEU A 169 -10.24 10.31 -4.87
C LEU A 169 -10.29 11.27 -6.06
N THR A 170 -11.49 11.45 -6.59
CA THR A 170 -11.85 12.36 -7.65
C THR A 170 -13.10 13.13 -7.22
N GLU A 171 -13.41 14.22 -7.91
CA GLU A 171 -14.63 14.99 -7.65
C GLU A 171 -15.90 14.12 -7.81
N SER A 172 -15.87 13.16 -8.74
CA SER A 172 -17.00 12.27 -9.01
C SER A 172 -17.21 11.19 -7.93
N ASN A 173 -16.15 10.71 -7.27
CA ASN A 173 -16.27 9.66 -6.26
C ASN A 173 -16.20 10.17 -4.81
N LEU A 174 -15.85 11.44 -4.58
CA LEU A 174 -15.75 12.02 -3.23
C LEU A 174 -17.03 11.85 -2.40
N LYS A 175 -18.19 12.22 -2.95
CA LYS A 175 -19.47 12.13 -2.24
C LYS A 175 -19.86 10.66 -1.92
N PRO A 176 -19.81 9.71 -2.88
CA PRO A 176 -19.97 8.29 -2.56
C PRO A 176 -19.00 7.78 -1.48
N MET A 177 -17.73 8.17 -1.53
CA MET A 177 -16.75 7.73 -0.52
C MET A 177 -17.03 8.33 0.86
N LEU A 178 -17.46 9.58 0.96
CA LEU A 178 -17.89 10.20 2.22
C LEU A 178 -19.12 9.48 2.81
N ASN A 179 -20.10 9.13 1.99
CA ASN A 179 -21.26 8.33 2.41
C ASN A 179 -20.84 7.01 3.03
N LEU A 180 -20.01 6.23 2.32
CA LEU A 180 -19.56 4.91 2.78
C LEU A 180 -18.63 5.01 3.99
N ALA A 181 -17.81 6.05 4.06
CA ALA A 181 -16.97 6.30 5.23
C ALA A 181 -17.80 6.58 6.49
N ASN A 182 -18.94 7.27 6.34
CA ASN A 182 -19.87 7.52 7.43
C ASN A 182 -20.68 6.26 7.79
N GLU A 183 -21.22 5.56 6.79
CA GLU A 183 -22.02 4.34 6.97
C GLU A 183 -21.23 3.21 7.64
N PHE A 184 -19.97 3.00 7.23
CA PHE A 184 -19.11 1.95 7.77
C PHE A 184 -18.17 2.45 8.88
N GLU A 185 -18.32 3.68 9.36
CA GLU A 185 -17.47 4.27 10.41
C GLU A 185 -15.95 4.16 10.09
N VAL A 186 -15.55 4.49 8.87
CA VAL A 186 -14.18 4.32 8.36
C VAL A 186 -13.37 5.61 8.53
N GLU A 187 -12.79 5.80 9.70
CA GLU A 187 -12.05 7.02 10.06
C GLU A 187 -10.91 7.34 9.08
N GLY A 188 -10.12 6.34 8.69
CA GLY A 188 -9.02 6.53 7.74
C GLY A 188 -9.47 7.03 6.36
N LEU A 189 -10.69 6.65 5.92
CA LEU A 189 -11.26 7.14 4.67
C LEU A 189 -11.79 8.57 4.82
N ARG A 190 -12.37 8.92 5.98
CA ARG A 190 -12.77 10.30 6.29
C ARG A 190 -11.57 11.24 6.24
N GLU A 191 -10.43 10.85 6.82
CA GLU A 191 -9.19 11.63 6.73
C GLU A 191 -8.71 11.79 5.29
N LYS A 192 -8.74 10.72 4.50
CA LYS A 192 -8.38 10.75 3.08
C LYS A 192 -9.28 11.71 2.27
N CYS A 193 -10.59 11.71 2.55
CA CYS A 193 -11.52 12.66 1.95
C CYS A 193 -11.26 14.11 2.37
N MET A 194 -10.98 14.36 3.66
CA MET A 194 -10.61 15.70 4.13
C MET A 194 -9.37 16.22 3.43
N GLU A 195 -8.34 15.39 3.29
CA GLU A 195 -7.08 15.79 2.63
C GLU A 195 -7.27 16.08 1.14
N PHE A 196 -8.10 15.28 0.44
CA PHE A 196 -8.46 15.56 -0.94
C PHE A 196 -9.20 16.90 -1.09
N MET A 197 -10.12 17.20 -0.16
CA MET A 197 -10.84 18.48 -0.16
C MET A 197 -9.89 19.66 0.04
N ARG A 198 -8.90 19.54 0.93
CA ARG A 198 -7.89 20.59 1.18
C ARG A 198 -7.04 20.91 -0.03
N ASN A 199 -6.54 19.88 -0.70
CA ASN A 199 -5.40 20.04 -1.63
C ASN A 199 -5.76 19.92 -3.10
N CYS A 200 -6.83 19.17 -3.43
CA CYS A 200 -7.05 18.71 -4.80
C CYS A 200 -8.43 19.03 -5.34
N SER A 201 -9.40 19.36 -4.48
CA SER A 201 -10.76 19.61 -4.92
C SER A 201 -10.92 21.00 -5.56
N LYS A 202 -11.67 21.10 -6.66
CA LYS A 202 -12.10 22.39 -7.23
C LYS A 202 -13.36 22.94 -6.57
N LEU A 203 -13.76 22.35 -5.44
CA LEU A 203 -14.94 22.76 -4.69
C LEU A 203 -14.74 24.16 -4.11
N SER A 204 -15.78 24.98 -4.16
CA SER A 204 -15.81 26.26 -3.44
C SER A 204 -15.70 26.04 -1.92
N LEU A 205 -15.25 27.05 -1.17
CA LEU A 205 -15.13 26.93 0.28
C LEU A 205 -16.47 26.61 0.95
N MET A 206 -17.57 27.17 0.44
CA MET A 206 -18.91 26.92 0.97
C MET A 206 -19.38 25.48 0.68
N GLU A 207 -19.09 24.93 -0.50
CA GLU A 207 -19.34 23.52 -0.82
C GLU A 207 -18.52 22.58 0.07
N GLN A 208 -17.26 22.93 0.33
CA GLN A 208 -16.42 22.17 1.25
C GLN A 208 -16.99 22.20 2.67
N LEU A 209 -17.49 23.36 3.13
CA LEU A 209 -18.07 23.51 4.46
C LEU A 209 -19.39 22.72 4.57
N GLU A 210 -20.25 22.75 3.55
CA GLU A 210 -21.48 21.95 3.52
C GLU A 210 -21.18 20.45 3.67
N LEU A 211 -20.21 19.93 2.92
CA LEU A 211 -19.81 18.52 3.02
C LEU A 211 -19.18 18.22 4.38
N ALA A 212 -18.28 19.08 4.86
CA ALA A 212 -17.62 18.90 6.14
C ALA A 212 -18.62 18.88 7.31
N ASP A 213 -19.60 19.77 7.28
CA ASP A 213 -20.70 19.81 8.25
C ASP A 213 -21.59 18.56 8.18
N ARG A 214 -22.04 18.20 6.97
CA ARG A 214 -22.91 17.03 6.73
C ARG A 214 -22.30 15.71 7.22
N TYR A 215 -21.00 15.51 7.02
CA TYR A 215 -20.30 14.29 7.43
C TYR A 215 -19.48 14.46 8.73
N HIS A 216 -19.75 15.52 9.50
CA HIS A 216 -19.14 15.80 10.80
C HIS A 216 -17.59 15.76 10.80
N LEU A 217 -16.98 16.32 9.76
CA LEU A 217 -15.52 16.39 9.55
C LEU A 217 -14.91 17.54 10.36
N GLU A 218 -15.05 17.49 11.69
CA GLU A 218 -14.75 18.62 12.60
C GLU A 218 -13.40 19.32 12.42
N PRO A 219 -12.26 18.62 12.21
CA PRO A 219 -10.99 19.30 11.95
C PRO A 219 -11.05 20.19 10.70
N LEU A 220 -11.69 19.71 9.64
CA LEU A 220 -11.86 20.46 8.39
C LEU A 220 -12.94 21.54 8.54
N THR A 221 -14.06 21.26 9.20
CA THR A 221 -15.12 22.25 9.47
C THR A 221 -14.56 23.47 10.20
N SER A 222 -13.74 23.25 11.24
CA SER A 222 -13.12 24.31 12.03
C SER A 222 -12.14 25.14 11.21
N GLU A 223 -11.30 24.48 10.39
CA GLU A 223 -10.38 25.15 9.46
C GLU A 223 -11.13 26.01 8.43
N LEU A 224 -12.19 25.47 7.83
CA LEU A 224 -12.99 26.16 6.82
C LEU A 224 -13.73 27.36 7.40
N ILE A 225 -14.28 27.26 8.61
CA ILE A 225 -14.90 28.39 9.31
C ILE A 225 -13.90 29.54 9.46
N VAL A 226 -12.69 29.25 9.93
CA VAL A 226 -11.64 30.27 10.10
C VAL A 226 -11.27 30.89 8.75
N ARG A 227 -11.09 30.07 7.71
CA ARG A 227 -10.77 30.54 6.36
C ARG A 227 -11.88 31.45 5.80
N LEU A 228 -13.13 31.04 5.89
CA LEU A 228 -14.30 31.83 5.43
C LEU A 228 -14.45 33.14 6.23
N ALA A 229 -14.30 33.08 7.55
CA ALA A 229 -14.32 34.27 8.41
C ALA A 229 -13.19 35.25 8.04
N SER A 230 -12.02 34.77 7.61
CA SER A 230 -10.92 35.64 7.17
C SER A 230 -11.14 36.28 5.79
N GLN A 231 -11.91 35.67 4.88
CA GLN A 231 -12.12 36.12 3.50
C GLN A 231 -13.19 37.21 3.34
N ARG A 232 -12.97 38.38 3.96
CA ARG A 232 -13.93 39.51 3.99
C ARG A 232 -14.55 39.90 2.64
N ARG A 233 -13.79 39.81 1.53
CA ARG A 233 -14.25 40.23 0.20
C ARG A 233 -15.15 39.22 -0.52
N ARG A 234 -14.96 37.91 -0.28
CA ARG A 234 -15.72 36.84 -0.99
C ARG A 234 -16.92 36.35 -0.18
N ARG A 235 -16.91 36.57 1.13
CA ARG A 235 -17.90 36.08 2.08
C ARG A 235 -19.37 36.38 1.75
N PRO A 236 -19.77 37.60 1.31
CA PRO A 236 -21.19 37.87 1.03
C PRO A 236 -21.75 36.95 -0.05
N ALA A 237 -21.01 36.77 -1.15
CA ALA A 237 -21.41 35.89 -2.25
C ALA A 237 -21.46 34.41 -1.83
N GLU A 238 -20.57 33.98 -0.92
CA GLU A 238 -20.59 32.61 -0.40
C GLU A 238 -21.78 32.37 0.54
N CYS A 239 -22.13 33.33 1.40
CA CYS A 239 -23.30 33.22 2.30
C CYS A 239 -24.64 33.30 1.57
N GLU A 240 -24.68 33.83 0.36
CA GLU A 240 -25.86 33.86 -0.52
C GLU A 240 -25.97 32.60 -1.41
N SER A 241 -24.98 31.71 -1.37
CA SER A 241 -24.98 30.49 -2.16
C SER A 241 -26.03 29.48 -1.71
N ALA A 242 -26.50 28.63 -2.62
CA ALA A 242 -27.45 27.56 -2.32
C ALA A 242 -26.92 26.58 -1.25
N GLN A 243 -25.60 26.37 -1.23
CA GLN A 243 -24.92 25.49 -0.30
C GLN A 243 -25.03 25.99 1.15
N TYR A 244 -25.02 27.31 1.37
CA TYR A 244 -25.17 27.89 2.70
C TYR A 244 -26.52 27.49 3.35
N ALA A 245 -27.58 27.34 2.54
CA ALA A 245 -28.88 26.91 3.04
C ALA A 245 -28.83 25.49 3.65
N HIS A 246 -27.96 24.62 3.12
CA HIS A 246 -27.82 23.23 3.54
C HIS A 246 -26.89 23.02 4.75
N ILE A 247 -26.24 24.08 5.24
CA ILE A 247 -25.40 24.03 6.45
C ILE A 247 -26.28 24.06 7.70
N SER A 248 -25.89 23.27 8.71
CA SER A 248 -26.54 23.22 10.02
C SER A 248 -26.48 24.55 10.77
N ASP A 249 -27.49 24.83 11.58
CA ASP A 249 -27.54 26.05 12.39
C ASP A 249 -26.34 26.16 13.35
N ARG A 250 -25.88 25.03 13.89
CA ARG A 250 -24.67 24.97 14.72
C ARG A 250 -23.45 25.53 13.98
N THR A 251 -23.23 25.12 12.74
CA THR A 251 -22.09 25.56 11.94
C THR A 251 -22.26 27.00 11.47
N LYS A 252 -23.49 27.43 11.15
CA LYS A 252 -23.80 28.84 10.86
C LYS A 252 -23.50 29.75 12.05
N VAL A 253 -23.88 29.36 13.27
CA VAL A 253 -23.58 30.10 14.50
C VAL A 253 -22.06 30.22 14.70
N ARG A 254 -21.32 29.11 14.60
CA ARG A 254 -19.85 29.11 14.71
C ARG A 254 -19.19 30.04 13.68
N LEU A 255 -19.72 30.06 12.45
CA LEU A 255 -19.23 30.96 11.41
C LEU A 255 -19.51 32.43 11.75
N LEU A 256 -20.70 32.75 12.23
CA LEU A 256 -21.06 34.11 12.66
C LEU A 256 -20.21 34.58 13.85
N GLU A 257 -19.99 33.72 14.84
CA GLU A 257 -19.11 33.98 15.98
C GLU A 257 -17.68 34.25 15.51
N ALA A 258 -17.14 33.45 14.59
CA ALA A 258 -15.81 33.66 14.01
C ALA A 258 -15.70 34.97 13.22
N ILE A 259 -16.78 35.40 12.57
CA ILE A 259 -16.85 36.68 11.86
C ILE A 259 -16.84 37.86 12.85
N TYR A 260 -17.61 37.76 13.94
CA TYR A 260 -17.80 38.86 14.89
C TYR A 260 -16.63 39.01 15.87
N ASN A 261 -16.17 37.90 16.45
CA ASN A 261 -15.09 37.90 17.46
C ASN A 261 -13.68 37.98 16.83
N GLY A 262 -13.57 37.78 15.51
CA GLY A 262 -12.29 37.65 14.81
C GLY A 262 -11.61 36.29 15.04
N VAL A 263 -10.54 36.03 14.29
CA VAL A 263 -9.83 34.73 14.25
C VAL A 263 -9.09 34.39 15.55
N ALA A 264 -9.00 35.33 16.49
CA ALA A 264 -8.18 35.21 17.70
C ALA A 264 -8.59 34.05 18.62
N ASP A 265 -9.89 33.74 18.72
CA ASP A 265 -10.42 32.76 19.69
C ASP A 265 -10.55 31.33 19.11
N HIS A 266 -10.59 31.18 17.78
CA HIS A 266 -10.80 29.89 17.11
C HIS A 266 -9.50 29.13 16.82
N SER A 267 -8.33 29.77 17.02
CA SER A 267 -7.01 29.15 16.89
C SER A 267 -6.76 28.02 17.90
N HIS A 268 -7.45 28.06 19.05
CA HIS A 268 -7.43 26.99 20.07
C HIS A 268 -8.22 25.74 19.67
N VAL A 269 -9.00 25.77 18.57
CA VAL A 269 -9.80 24.65 18.06
C VAL A 269 -9.13 23.98 16.83
N LEU A 270 -7.84 24.23 16.60
CA LEU A 270 -7.04 23.32 15.78
C LEU A 270 -6.87 22.02 16.57
N VAL A 271 -7.80 21.09 16.35
CA VAL A 271 -7.83 19.76 16.91
C VAL A 271 -6.42 19.17 16.83
N ASN A 272 -5.86 18.82 18.00
CA ASN A 272 -4.61 18.08 18.12
C ASN A 272 -4.72 16.81 17.27
N ARG A 273 -4.21 16.84 16.03
CA ARG A 273 -3.86 15.60 15.34
C ARG A 273 -2.90 14.86 16.30
N PRO A 274 -3.20 13.61 16.70
CA PRO A 274 -2.32 12.88 17.59
C PRO A 274 -0.92 12.91 16.99
N LYS A 275 0.08 13.27 17.81
CA LYS A 275 1.45 13.37 17.31
C LYS A 275 1.85 12.01 16.76
N THR A 276 2.69 11.96 15.74
CA THR A 276 3.16 10.71 15.11
C THR A 276 3.66 9.68 16.13
N ARG A 277 4.22 10.15 17.25
CA ARG A 277 4.64 9.33 18.41
C ARG A 277 3.46 8.61 19.08
N ASP A 278 2.34 9.30 19.30
CA ASP A 278 1.14 8.74 19.95
C ASP A 278 0.53 7.61 19.11
N ARG A 279 0.71 7.67 17.79
CA ARG A 279 0.22 6.64 16.85
C ARG A 279 1.02 5.34 16.92
N LEU A 280 2.32 5.41 17.22
CA LEU A 280 3.15 4.20 17.29
C LEU A 280 2.93 3.42 18.59
N GLU A 281 2.49 4.09 19.66
CA GLU A 281 2.12 3.45 20.93
C GLU A 281 1.00 2.42 20.75
N HIS A 282 0.11 2.61 19.76
CA HIS A 282 -0.93 1.64 19.40
C HIS A 282 -0.37 0.25 19.05
N PHE A 283 0.87 0.19 18.56
CA PHE A 283 1.54 -1.07 18.22
C PHE A 283 2.44 -1.59 19.34
N LYS A 284 2.53 -0.91 20.49
CA LYS A 284 3.34 -1.38 21.63
C LYS A 284 2.58 -2.36 22.52
N LEU A 285 1.25 -2.31 22.49
CA LEU A 285 0.38 -3.16 23.30
C LEU A 285 -0.38 -4.16 22.43
N LYS A 286 -0.50 -5.40 22.92
CA LYS A 286 -1.34 -6.42 22.30
C LYS A 286 -2.81 -5.99 22.39
N SER A 287 -3.54 -6.17 21.30
CA SER A 287 -4.99 -5.96 21.24
C SER A 287 -5.67 -7.08 20.47
N GLU A 288 -7.01 -7.03 20.40
CA GLU A 288 -7.80 -7.99 19.61
C GLU A 288 -7.51 -7.87 18.11
N LEU A 289 -7.22 -6.67 17.62
CA LEU A 289 -6.83 -6.45 16.22
C LEU A 289 -5.36 -6.74 15.99
N ASN A 290 -4.51 -6.31 16.92
CA ASN A 290 -3.06 -6.40 16.81
C ASN A 290 -2.54 -7.44 17.80
N PHE A 291 -2.53 -8.69 17.36
CA PHE A 291 -2.27 -9.83 18.24
C PHE A 291 -0.93 -10.54 17.98
N ALA A 292 -0.36 -10.40 16.77
CA ALA A 292 0.90 -11.04 16.38
C ALA A 292 2.08 -10.12 16.67
N LYS A 293 3.20 -10.69 17.14
CA LYS A 293 4.45 -9.94 17.33
C LYS A 293 5.20 -9.81 16.01
N LEU A 294 5.57 -8.60 15.64
CA LEU A 294 6.44 -8.27 14.53
C LEU A 294 7.82 -7.88 15.07
N HIS A 295 8.80 -8.73 14.80
CA HIS A 295 10.20 -8.52 15.15
C HIS A 295 10.95 -7.85 14.01
N THR A 296 11.65 -6.76 14.32
CA THR A 296 12.50 -6.02 13.39
C THR A 296 13.92 -6.61 13.36
N LEU A 297 14.76 -6.14 12.43
CA LEU A 297 16.20 -6.43 12.44
C LEU A 297 16.93 -5.83 13.66
N GLY A 298 16.37 -4.78 14.25
CA GLY A 298 16.87 -4.18 15.47
C GLY A 298 16.43 -4.96 16.70
N GLN A 299 15.96 -4.26 17.72
CA GLN A 299 15.47 -4.87 18.95
C GLN A 299 14.02 -4.50 19.26
N CYS A 300 13.36 -3.76 18.37
CA CYS A 300 11.96 -3.42 18.55
C CYS A 300 11.03 -4.61 18.28
N CYS A 301 9.93 -4.62 19.02
CA CYS A 301 8.79 -5.49 18.79
C CYS A 301 7.53 -4.64 18.70
N TYR A 302 6.69 -4.96 17.72
CA TYR A 302 5.37 -4.35 17.53
C TYR A 302 4.29 -5.41 17.54
N PHE A 303 3.11 -5.11 18.05
CA PHE A 303 1.92 -5.94 17.91
C PHE A 303 1.14 -5.48 16.69
N VAL A 304 0.82 -6.41 15.78
CA VAL A 304 0.22 -6.11 14.48
C VAL A 304 -0.85 -7.14 14.13
N ASN A 305 -1.73 -6.78 13.20
CA ASN A 305 -2.57 -7.75 12.51
C ASN A 305 -1.77 -8.35 11.32
N PRO A 306 -1.40 -9.64 11.37
CA PRO A 306 -0.56 -10.25 10.35
C PRO A 306 -1.25 -10.29 8.97
N TYR A 307 -2.57 -10.54 8.94
CA TYR A 307 -3.36 -10.59 7.71
C TYR A 307 -3.55 -9.20 7.09
N TYR A 308 -3.69 -8.17 7.93
CA TYR A 308 -3.69 -6.78 7.48
C TYR A 308 -2.37 -6.43 6.77
N LEU A 309 -1.23 -6.71 7.40
CA LEU A 309 0.07 -6.41 6.81
C LEU A 309 0.36 -7.24 5.57
N ALA A 310 -0.11 -8.50 5.52
CA ALA A 310 0.02 -9.35 4.35
C ALA A 310 -0.71 -8.79 3.13
N ALA A 311 -1.84 -8.09 3.31
CA ALA A 311 -2.47 -7.40 2.19
C ALA A 311 -1.52 -6.35 1.58
N TRP A 312 -0.72 -5.68 2.42
CA TRP A 312 0.23 -4.65 2.00
C TRP A 312 1.60 -5.18 1.59
N SER A 313 1.97 -6.41 1.92
CA SER A 313 3.34 -6.93 1.76
C SER A 313 3.35 -8.36 1.23
N ASP A 314 3.86 -8.53 0.00
CA ASP A 314 4.06 -9.85 -0.59
C ASP A 314 5.01 -10.71 0.25
N GLN A 315 6.01 -10.09 0.88
CA GLN A 315 6.93 -10.80 1.78
C GLN A 315 6.20 -11.39 2.98
N ILE A 316 5.35 -10.61 3.65
CA ILE A 316 4.58 -11.08 4.81
C ILE A 316 3.56 -12.13 4.36
N LEU A 317 2.88 -11.92 3.22
CA LEU A 317 1.96 -12.89 2.64
C LEU A 317 2.62 -14.25 2.36
N GLN A 318 3.83 -14.25 1.80
CA GLN A 318 4.62 -15.48 1.58
C GLN A 318 4.99 -16.16 2.89
N THR A 319 5.33 -15.39 3.93
CA THR A 319 5.58 -15.94 5.27
C THR A 319 4.31 -16.57 5.84
N LEU A 320 3.15 -15.95 5.70
CA LEU A 320 1.87 -16.52 6.13
C LEU A 320 1.51 -17.79 5.34
N ALA A 321 1.76 -17.82 4.03
CA ALA A 321 1.48 -18.98 3.20
C ALA A 321 2.33 -20.20 3.60
N THR A 322 3.57 -19.98 4.03
CA THR A 322 4.50 -21.06 4.44
C THR A 322 4.30 -21.50 5.89
N THR A 323 3.84 -20.61 6.77
CA THR A 323 3.61 -20.90 8.20
C THR A 323 2.17 -21.33 8.53
N GLY A 324 1.21 -20.91 7.69
CA GLY A 324 -0.24 -21.01 7.92
C GLY A 324 -0.84 -22.42 7.88
N THR A 325 -0.03 -23.46 7.62
CA THR A 325 -0.50 -24.85 7.76
C THR A 325 -0.48 -25.35 9.21
N ALA A 326 -0.01 -24.56 10.19
CA ALA A 326 0.26 -25.02 11.56
C ALA A 326 -0.40 -24.23 12.71
N GLY A 327 -1.30 -23.28 12.46
CA GLY A 327 -2.05 -22.56 13.52
C GLY A 327 -2.06 -21.03 13.40
N SER A 328 -2.53 -20.34 14.45
CA SER A 328 -2.51 -18.87 14.58
C SER A 328 -1.08 -18.34 14.42
N VAL A 329 -0.88 -17.36 13.55
CA VAL A 329 0.42 -16.70 13.39
C VAL A 329 0.62 -15.70 14.51
N ASP A 330 1.31 -16.15 15.56
CA ASP A 330 1.56 -15.35 16.75
C ASP A 330 2.85 -14.50 16.63
N GLN A 331 3.74 -14.83 15.70
CA GLN A 331 5.01 -14.13 15.49
C GLN A 331 5.39 -14.02 14.00
N LEU A 332 5.97 -12.88 13.65
CA LEU A 332 6.49 -12.52 12.33
C LEU A 332 7.85 -11.86 12.48
N THR A 333 8.71 -12.04 11.49
CA THR A 333 10.00 -11.35 11.38
C THR A 333 10.05 -10.57 10.07
N VAL A 334 10.61 -9.36 10.11
CA VAL A 334 10.85 -8.54 8.91
C VAL A 334 12.30 -8.10 8.85
N SER A 335 12.81 -8.01 7.62
CA SER A 335 14.16 -7.55 7.31
C SER A 335 14.23 -6.02 7.19
N MET A 336 13.58 -5.31 8.13
CA MET A 336 13.59 -3.85 8.24
C MET A 336 14.17 -3.39 9.57
N THR A 337 14.85 -2.25 9.58
CA THR A 337 15.26 -1.57 10.82
C THR A 337 14.06 -1.09 11.64
N ASP A 338 14.30 -0.66 12.87
CA ASP A 338 13.25 -0.17 13.77
C ASP A 338 12.53 1.07 13.20
N ASP A 339 13.29 1.98 12.59
CA ASP A 339 12.77 3.20 11.96
C ASP A 339 11.99 2.87 10.68
N GLU A 340 12.53 2.05 9.78
CA GLU A 340 11.85 1.62 8.56
C GLU A 340 10.52 0.90 8.88
N THR A 341 10.52 0.05 9.90
CA THR A 341 9.30 -0.65 10.33
C THR A 341 8.27 0.32 10.89
N ALA A 342 8.69 1.28 11.73
CA ALA A 342 7.78 2.29 12.26
C ALA A 342 7.15 3.13 11.13
N GLN A 343 7.95 3.57 10.16
CA GLN A 343 7.46 4.32 8.99
C GLN A 343 6.51 3.48 8.14
N PHE A 344 6.84 2.20 7.91
CA PHE A 344 5.95 1.27 7.21
C PHE A 344 4.59 1.15 7.90
N LEU A 345 4.58 0.86 9.20
CA LEU A 345 3.33 0.71 9.97
C LEU A 345 2.47 1.97 9.94
N LEU A 346 3.09 3.14 10.08
CA LEU A 346 2.39 4.43 10.02
C LEU A 346 1.83 4.73 8.62
N ALA A 347 2.52 4.28 7.57
CA ALA A 347 2.12 4.50 6.19
C ALA A 347 1.02 3.57 5.70
N VAL A 348 0.88 2.37 6.30
CA VAL A 348 -0.12 1.39 5.89
C VAL A 348 -1.31 1.29 6.83
N HIS A 349 -1.20 1.72 8.09
CA HIS A 349 -2.29 1.64 9.06
C HIS A 349 -3.14 2.92 9.08
N PRO A 350 -4.49 2.82 9.04
CA PRO A 350 -5.36 3.98 9.07
C PRO A 350 -5.26 4.75 10.40
N PRO A 351 -5.36 6.09 10.40
CA PRO A 351 -5.33 6.96 9.22
C PRO A 351 -3.95 7.00 8.56
N LEU A 352 -3.85 6.81 7.25
CA LEU A 352 -2.55 6.69 6.57
C LEU A 352 -1.72 7.98 6.72
N VAL A 353 -0.41 7.86 6.97
CA VAL A 353 0.49 9.03 6.94
C VAL A 353 0.56 9.62 5.54
N THR A 354 0.52 10.96 5.46
CA THR A 354 0.73 11.70 4.22
C THR A 354 2.17 11.54 3.73
N ILE A 355 2.32 11.23 2.45
CA ILE A 355 3.64 11.17 1.82
C ILE A 355 4.08 12.61 1.58
N GLU A 356 5.24 12.95 2.13
CA GLU A 356 5.83 14.29 2.13
C GLU A 356 7.33 14.20 1.86
N ASP A 357 7.95 15.32 1.51
CA ASP A 357 9.37 15.37 1.13
C ASP A 357 10.30 14.85 2.23
N HIS A 358 9.94 15.07 3.50
CA HIS A 358 10.75 14.66 4.65
C HIS A 358 10.69 13.15 4.94
N ASN A 359 9.64 12.44 4.49
CA ASN A 359 9.43 11.01 4.82
C ASN A 359 9.52 10.07 3.60
N VAL A 360 9.32 10.60 2.38
CA VAL A 360 9.19 9.78 1.16
C VAL A 360 10.39 8.86 0.91
N SER A 361 11.60 9.31 1.23
CA SER A 361 12.82 8.50 1.07
C SER A 361 12.78 7.23 1.92
N GLN A 362 12.34 7.31 3.18
CA GLN A 362 12.23 6.14 4.05
C GLN A 362 11.05 5.26 3.67
N LEU A 363 9.92 5.87 3.28
CA LEU A 363 8.75 5.13 2.81
C LEU A 363 9.04 4.33 1.54
N LEU A 364 9.79 4.91 0.60
CA LEU A 364 10.19 4.26 -0.64
C LEU A 364 11.08 3.03 -0.35
N LYS A 365 12.04 3.16 0.57
CA LYS A 365 12.87 2.04 1.02
C LYS A 365 12.03 0.95 1.69
N ALA A 366 11.17 1.33 2.63
CA ALA A 366 10.29 0.40 3.33
C ALA A 366 9.38 -0.36 2.34
N ALA A 367 8.83 0.33 1.35
CA ALA A 367 8.02 -0.28 0.29
C ALA A 367 8.79 -1.32 -0.52
N CYS A 368 10.04 -1.00 -0.90
CA CYS A 368 10.90 -1.94 -1.60
C CYS A 368 11.24 -3.15 -0.72
N THR A 369 11.66 -2.92 0.52
CA THR A 369 12.08 -3.97 1.46
C THR A 369 10.94 -4.96 1.71
N THR A 370 9.74 -4.46 2.03
CA THR A 370 8.53 -5.26 2.31
C THR A 370 7.84 -5.81 1.08
N ARG A 371 8.30 -5.46 -0.13
CA ARG A 371 7.63 -5.79 -1.38
C ARG A 371 6.17 -5.32 -1.38
N SER A 372 5.97 -4.07 -0.96
CA SER A 372 4.65 -3.44 -0.91
C SER A 372 4.38 -2.68 -2.20
N SER A 373 3.66 -3.31 -3.14
CA SER A 373 3.31 -2.69 -4.42
C SER A 373 2.44 -1.44 -4.25
N GLY A 374 1.50 -1.46 -3.31
CA GLY A 374 0.65 -0.33 -2.94
C GLY A 374 1.41 0.90 -2.44
N LEU A 375 2.29 0.69 -1.46
CA LEU A 375 3.11 1.76 -0.92
C LEU A 375 4.17 2.22 -1.93
N LEU A 376 4.74 1.30 -2.71
CA LEU A 376 5.73 1.62 -3.75
C LEU A 376 5.10 2.50 -4.83
N ARG A 377 3.90 2.16 -5.29
CA ARG A 377 3.16 2.97 -6.27
C ARG A 377 2.92 4.39 -5.74
N SER A 378 2.45 4.51 -4.51
CA SER A 378 2.09 5.80 -3.91
C SER A 378 3.32 6.69 -3.69
N THR A 379 4.42 6.11 -3.22
CA THR A 379 5.69 6.82 -3.00
C THR A 379 6.36 7.21 -4.32
N VAL A 380 6.36 6.32 -5.32
CA VAL A 380 6.88 6.63 -6.67
C VAL A 380 6.07 7.74 -7.33
N ASP A 381 4.74 7.69 -7.26
CA ASP A 381 3.89 8.74 -7.83
C ASP A 381 4.18 10.11 -7.20
N TYR A 382 4.37 10.13 -5.88
CA TYR A 382 4.79 11.34 -5.17
C TYR A 382 6.19 11.83 -5.61
N VAL A 383 7.19 10.95 -5.67
CA VAL A 383 8.55 11.33 -6.10
C VAL A 383 8.56 11.92 -7.51
N LEU A 384 7.82 11.29 -8.43
CA LEU A 384 7.81 11.72 -9.83
C LEU A 384 6.97 12.98 -10.03
N HIS A 385 5.75 13.02 -9.47
CA HIS A 385 4.74 14.03 -9.82
C HIS A 385 4.24 14.86 -8.63
N GLY A 386 4.28 14.32 -7.41
CA GLY A 386 3.66 14.93 -6.23
C GLY A 386 4.51 15.99 -5.53
N SER A 387 5.85 15.86 -5.55
CA SER A 387 6.72 16.82 -4.88
C SER A 387 7.00 18.06 -5.74
N SER A 388 6.71 19.23 -5.17
CA SER A 388 7.08 20.53 -5.72
C SER A 388 8.46 21.02 -5.27
N THR A 389 9.04 20.45 -4.21
CA THR A 389 10.30 20.95 -3.63
C THR A 389 11.51 20.08 -3.93
N LEU A 390 11.31 18.77 -4.16
CA LEU A 390 12.42 17.86 -4.47
C LEU A 390 13.03 18.19 -5.82
N PHE A 391 14.32 18.50 -5.83
CA PHE A 391 15.04 18.74 -7.08
C PHE A 391 15.38 17.41 -7.76
N VAL A 392 15.68 17.44 -9.05
CA VAL A 392 15.84 16.23 -9.86
C VAL A 392 16.94 15.31 -9.35
N GLY A 393 18.03 15.86 -8.81
CA GLY A 393 19.09 15.05 -8.18
C GLY A 393 18.62 14.24 -6.96
N GLU A 394 17.73 14.78 -6.12
CA GLU A 394 17.12 14.03 -5.01
C GLU A 394 16.22 12.92 -5.52
N LYS A 395 15.37 13.23 -6.50
CA LYS A 395 14.50 12.23 -7.15
C LYS A 395 15.34 11.07 -7.71
N LEU A 396 16.40 11.38 -8.44
CA LEU A 396 17.31 10.38 -9.02
C LEU A 396 18.05 9.59 -7.94
N TYR A 397 18.51 10.24 -6.87
CA TYR A 397 19.14 9.56 -5.76
C TYR A 397 18.20 8.55 -5.10
N MET A 398 16.95 8.92 -4.85
CA MET A 398 15.94 8.02 -4.26
C MET A 398 15.65 6.82 -5.17
N LEU A 399 15.47 7.05 -6.47
CA LEU A 399 15.25 5.98 -7.46
C LEU A 399 16.47 5.06 -7.59
N ASP A 400 17.69 5.62 -7.58
CA ASP A 400 18.96 4.87 -7.65
C ASP A 400 19.11 3.93 -6.45
N ARG A 401 18.87 4.42 -5.23
CA ARG A 401 18.96 3.61 -4.00
C ARG A 401 17.95 2.46 -3.97
N CYS A 402 16.83 2.61 -4.67
CA CYS A 402 15.79 1.60 -4.78
C CYS A 402 15.88 0.75 -6.06
N LEU A 403 16.90 0.96 -6.89
CA LEU A 403 17.11 0.32 -8.20
C LEU A 403 15.94 0.49 -9.19
N LEU A 404 15.22 1.60 -9.12
CA LEU A 404 14.05 1.91 -9.95
C LEU A 404 14.46 2.63 -11.24
N TYR A 405 15.44 2.08 -11.96
CA TYR A 405 16.09 2.73 -13.11
C TYR A 405 15.12 3.02 -14.27
N ASP A 406 14.13 2.15 -14.48
CA ASP A 406 13.12 2.29 -15.55
C ASP A 406 12.25 3.55 -15.39
N LEU A 407 12.23 4.14 -14.19
CA LEU A 407 11.49 5.36 -13.87
C LEU A 407 12.35 6.62 -13.97
N MET A 408 13.68 6.50 -14.05
CA MET A 408 14.59 7.64 -14.13
C MET A 408 14.37 8.52 -15.37
N PRO A 409 14.08 7.95 -16.57
CA PRO A 409 13.74 8.78 -17.72
C PRO A 409 12.57 9.72 -17.43
N ILE A 410 11.55 9.26 -16.68
CA ILE A 410 10.38 10.08 -16.33
C ILE A 410 10.79 11.25 -15.43
N ALA A 411 11.63 11.02 -14.42
CA ALA A 411 12.15 12.08 -13.56
C ALA A 411 13.00 13.10 -14.34
N LEU A 412 13.77 12.63 -15.32
CA LEU A 412 14.62 13.45 -16.19
C LEU A 412 13.85 14.22 -17.25
N LEU A 413 12.63 13.80 -17.61
CA LEU A 413 11.77 14.54 -18.56
C LEU A 413 11.46 15.96 -18.08
N ALA A 414 11.47 16.19 -16.76
CA ALA A 414 11.24 17.51 -16.17
C ALA A 414 12.44 18.48 -16.34
N VAL A 415 13.61 17.99 -16.79
CA VAL A 415 14.79 18.83 -17.02
C VAL A 415 14.87 19.23 -18.48
N ASP A 416 14.57 20.50 -18.76
CA ASP A 416 14.62 21.05 -20.11
C ASP A 416 15.90 21.83 -20.42
N ASP A 417 16.62 22.27 -19.38
CA ASP A 417 17.87 23.01 -19.51
C ASP A 417 19.10 22.10 -19.29
N PRO A 418 20.00 21.95 -20.28
CA PRO A 418 21.20 21.15 -20.13
C PRO A 418 22.13 21.64 -19.00
N GLN A 419 22.11 22.93 -18.64
CA GLN A 419 22.95 23.45 -17.53
C GLN A 419 22.60 22.80 -16.20
N GLN A 420 21.33 22.50 -15.94
CA GLN A 420 20.90 21.83 -14.71
C GLN A 420 21.53 20.44 -14.55
N LEU A 421 21.73 19.72 -15.65
CA LEU A 421 22.39 18.41 -15.63
C LEU A 421 23.91 18.54 -15.50
N LEU A 422 24.52 19.55 -16.11
CA LEU A 422 25.95 19.84 -15.95
C LEU A 422 26.27 20.22 -14.50
N ASP A 423 25.45 21.07 -13.89
CA ASP A 423 25.52 21.42 -12.47
C ASP A 423 25.35 20.18 -11.60
N LEU A 424 24.41 19.28 -11.94
CA LEU A 424 24.25 18.03 -11.20
C LEU A 424 25.52 17.16 -11.28
N ILE A 425 26.13 17.01 -12.46
CA ILE A 425 27.32 16.19 -12.69
C ILE A 425 28.53 16.70 -11.90
N THR A 426 28.66 18.01 -11.72
CA THR A 426 29.77 18.61 -10.96
C THR A 426 29.61 18.49 -9.44
N ARG A 427 28.41 18.15 -8.94
CA ARG A 427 28.14 18.02 -7.50
C ARG A 427 28.60 16.66 -6.95
N ALA A 428 29.04 16.65 -5.69
CA ALA A 428 29.49 15.44 -4.99
C ALA A 428 28.44 14.31 -4.97
N VAL A 429 27.14 14.65 -4.98
CA VAL A 429 26.04 13.67 -5.01
C VAL A 429 26.11 12.79 -6.25
N TYR A 430 26.55 13.32 -7.41
CA TYR A 430 26.70 12.56 -8.65
C TYR A 430 27.66 11.38 -8.48
N ASN A 431 28.75 11.57 -7.74
CA ASN A 431 29.73 10.50 -7.51
C ASN A 431 29.11 9.31 -6.77
N THR A 432 28.11 9.56 -5.92
CA THR A 432 27.42 8.54 -5.13
C THR A 432 26.35 7.75 -5.89
N LEU A 433 26.01 8.19 -7.10
CA LEU A 433 25.01 7.54 -7.98
C LEU A 433 25.59 6.31 -8.67
N GLY A 434 24.74 5.31 -8.88
CA GLY A 434 25.05 4.12 -9.65
C GLY A 434 25.32 4.41 -11.12
N VAL A 435 26.03 3.48 -11.77
CA VAL A 435 26.43 3.61 -13.19
C VAL A 435 25.23 3.77 -14.11
N GLN A 436 24.12 3.07 -13.85
CA GLN A 436 22.90 3.15 -14.65
C GLN A 436 22.26 4.54 -14.57
N THR A 437 22.20 5.13 -13.38
CA THR A 437 21.69 6.49 -13.18
C THR A 437 22.54 7.51 -13.90
N LYS A 438 23.88 7.39 -13.81
CA LYS A 438 24.82 8.23 -14.55
C LYS A 438 24.60 8.12 -16.06
N ALA A 439 24.39 6.91 -16.57
CA ALA A 439 24.06 6.69 -17.98
C ALA A 439 22.75 7.40 -18.38
N CYS A 440 21.67 7.27 -17.60
CA CYS A 440 20.41 7.97 -17.87
C CYS A 440 20.57 9.50 -17.89
N ILE A 441 21.35 10.07 -16.96
CA ILE A 441 21.66 11.50 -16.93
C ILE A 441 22.38 11.93 -18.22
N LEU A 442 23.40 11.18 -18.62
CA LEU A 442 24.17 11.47 -19.83
C LEU A 442 23.32 11.32 -21.11
N ASP A 443 22.44 10.33 -21.17
CA ASP A 443 21.50 10.14 -22.29
C ASP A 443 20.52 11.33 -22.42
N ARG A 444 20.00 11.83 -21.30
CA ARG A 444 19.15 13.03 -21.29
C ARG A 444 19.94 14.26 -21.73
N LEU A 445 21.14 14.46 -21.19
CA LEU A 445 22.02 15.57 -21.57
C LEU A 445 22.33 15.54 -23.07
N ALA A 446 22.70 14.38 -23.62
CA ALA A 446 22.95 14.21 -25.05
C ALA A 446 21.71 14.52 -25.89
N THR A 447 20.51 14.22 -25.39
CA THR A 447 19.24 14.56 -26.05
C THR A 447 18.98 16.08 -26.05
N LEU A 448 19.24 16.76 -24.93
CA LEU A 448 19.07 18.21 -24.80
C LEU A 448 20.10 19.01 -25.63
N LEU A 449 21.30 18.48 -25.84
CA LEU A 449 22.34 19.11 -26.65
C LEU A 449 22.16 18.89 -28.17
N ARG A 450 21.38 17.89 -28.58
CA ARG A 450 21.17 17.52 -29.99
C ARG A 450 20.55 18.64 -30.87
N PRO A 451 19.64 19.51 -30.38
CA PRO A 451 19.12 20.65 -31.15
C PRO A 451 20.15 21.77 -31.38
N ALA A 452 21.17 21.88 -30.53
CA ALA A 452 22.23 22.89 -30.68
C ALA A 452 23.24 22.50 -31.78
N ALA A 453 23.53 21.20 -31.93
CA ALA A 453 24.48 20.69 -32.92
C ALA A 453 23.96 20.81 -34.37
N ASN A 454 22.65 20.65 -34.61
CA ASN A 454 22.06 20.77 -35.95
C ASN A 454 21.98 22.21 -36.47
N ARG A 455 22.04 23.23 -35.60
CA ARG A 455 22.15 24.64 -36.03
C ARG A 455 23.57 25.00 -36.48
N LEU A 456 24.59 24.41 -35.86
CA LEU A 456 25.99 24.63 -36.24
C LEU A 456 26.38 23.93 -37.56
N GLN A 457 25.76 22.80 -37.88
CA GLN A 457 25.98 22.11 -39.17
C GLN A 457 25.29 22.78 -40.38
N ASN A 458 24.26 23.61 -40.15
CA ASN A 458 23.63 24.38 -41.23
C ASN A 458 24.35 25.72 -41.53
N VAL A 459 25.15 26.22 -40.59
CA VAL A 459 25.99 27.41 -40.79
C VAL A 459 27.28 27.06 -41.54
N SER A 460 27.83 25.84 -41.37
CA SER A 460 29.02 25.38 -42.10
C SER A 460 28.74 24.86 -43.52
N ARG A 461 27.48 24.82 -43.97
CA ARG A 461 27.10 24.50 -45.36
C ARG A 461 26.72 25.71 -46.21
N THR A 462 26.81 26.92 -45.67
CA THR A 462 26.39 28.17 -46.35
C THR A 462 27.52 29.15 -46.62
N THR A 463 28.79 28.74 -46.49
CA THR A 463 29.91 29.48 -47.08
C THR A 463 30.12 29.00 -48.52
N PRO A 464 29.77 29.79 -49.56
CA PRO A 464 30.22 29.49 -50.91
C PRO A 464 31.73 29.75 -50.98
N ASP A 465 32.47 28.76 -51.46
CA ASP A 465 33.87 28.94 -51.86
C ASP A 465 33.93 30.08 -52.90
N SER A 466 34.82 31.03 -52.61
CA SER A 466 35.19 32.20 -53.42
C SER A 466 35.78 31.84 -54.78
#